data_AF-A0A6I3MHW3-F1
#
_entry.id   AF-A0A6I3MHW3-F1
#
_cell.length_a   1.000
_cell.length_b   1.000
_cell.length_c   1.000
_cell.angle_alpha   90.00
_cell.angle_beta   90.00
_cell.angle_gamma   90.00
#
_symmetry.space_group_name_H-M   'P 1'
#
loop_
_entity.id
_entity.type
_entity.pdbx_description
1 polymer ?
#
loop_
_entity_poly.entity_id
_entity_poly.type
_entity_poly.pdbx_seq_one_letter_code
_entity_poly.pdbx_strand_id
1 'polypeptide(L)'
;MNKIKGILKNSDYEDYWDFINYQIDGYWLDEKLDELYPDNMFKGLIPTLVYWMERDDEKEVVWNRILPNENETMICPILMCPDDNDFSCTLIVAEIKNYGQIIQWKKIGIDKTKEWDAEKVGSTVEWFEKLTELNFSKQDYLTMIETFKQQFLFDKLRIEENIKK
;
A
#
# COMPACT_ATOMS: atom_id res chain seq x y z
N MET A 1 2.49 -17.00 11.76
CA MET A 1 2.99 -15.72 11.25
C MET A 1 2.74 -15.72 9.76
N ASN A 2 2.10 -14.67 9.26
CA ASN A 2 1.77 -14.50 7.86
C ASN A 2 3.05 -14.21 7.06
N LYS A 3 3.05 -14.57 5.78
CA LYS A 3 4.14 -14.32 4.84
C LYS A 3 3.74 -13.21 3.86
N ILE A 4 4.47 -12.11 3.87
CA ILE A 4 4.28 -10.98 2.96
C ILE A 4 5.41 -10.92 1.93
N LYS A 5 5.07 -10.57 0.69
CA LYS A 5 6.03 -10.34 -0.39
C LYS A 5 5.55 -9.21 -1.29
N GLY A 6 6.48 -8.45 -1.85
CA GLY A 6 6.23 -7.66 -3.05
C GLY A 6 6.48 -8.53 -4.27
N ILE A 7 5.49 -8.69 -5.14
CA ILE A 7 5.62 -9.47 -6.39
C ILE A 7 5.04 -8.67 -7.54
N LEU A 8 5.68 -8.73 -8.71
CA LEU A 8 5.14 -8.16 -9.94
C LEU A 8 3.79 -8.81 -10.26
N LYS A 9 2.74 -8.00 -10.26
CA LYS A 9 1.39 -8.36 -10.66
C LYS A 9 1.12 -7.68 -12.01
N ASN A 10 0.54 -8.43 -12.95
CA ASN A 10 0.03 -7.82 -14.15
C ASN A 10 -1.14 -6.90 -13.78
N SER A 11 -1.19 -5.73 -14.38
CA SER A 11 -2.31 -4.83 -14.16
C SER A 11 -3.64 -5.49 -14.56
N ASP A 12 -4.69 -5.24 -13.79
CA ASP A 12 -6.06 -5.61 -14.17
C ASP A 12 -6.62 -4.72 -15.30
N TYR A 13 -5.90 -3.63 -15.66
CA TYR A 13 -6.23 -2.68 -16.72
C TYR A 13 -5.18 -2.70 -17.83
N GLU A 14 -5.62 -2.86 -19.10
CA GLU A 14 -4.73 -3.07 -20.27
C GLU A 14 -3.75 -1.91 -20.53
N ASP A 15 -4.12 -0.68 -20.17
CA ASP A 15 -3.30 0.52 -20.42
C ASP A 15 -2.34 0.86 -19.25
N TYR A 16 -2.37 0.08 -18.17
CA TYR A 16 -1.53 0.30 -16.99
C TYR A 16 -0.33 -0.64 -17.00
N TRP A 17 0.81 -0.12 -16.55
CA TRP A 17 2.01 -0.93 -16.39
C TRP A 17 1.86 -1.96 -15.29
N ASP A 18 2.53 -3.10 -15.45
CA ASP A 18 2.70 -4.05 -14.36
C ASP A 18 3.42 -3.37 -13.19
N PHE A 19 3.01 -3.73 -11.98
CA PHE A 19 3.50 -3.12 -10.74
C PHE A 19 3.76 -4.17 -9.68
N ILE A 20 4.65 -3.87 -8.73
CA ILE A 20 4.79 -4.72 -7.55
C ILE A 20 3.53 -4.54 -6.70
N ASN A 21 2.89 -5.65 -6.31
CA ASN A 21 1.74 -5.69 -5.40
C ASN A 21 2.03 -6.56 -4.16
N TYR A 22 1.22 -6.40 -3.11
CA TYR A 22 1.29 -7.19 -1.89
C TYR A 22 0.67 -8.56 -2.10
N GLN A 23 1.52 -9.59 -1.98
CA GLN A 23 1.06 -10.97 -1.82
C GLN A 23 1.21 -11.38 -0.36
N ILE A 24 0.10 -11.76 0.29
CA ILE A 24 0.07 -12.21 1.68
C ILE A 24 -0.46 -13.64 1.70
N ASP A 25 0.30 -14.58 2.28
CA ASP A 25 -0.05 -16.01 2.37
C ASP A 25 -0.48 -16.65 1.03
N GLY A 26 -0.02 -16.10 -0.09
CA GLY A 26 -0.31 -16.59 -1.44
C GLY A 26 -1.49 -15.90 -2.15
N TYR A 27 -2.26 -15.05 -1.48
CA TYR A 27 -3.32 -14.24 -2.10
C TYR A 27 -2.84 -12.80 -2.37
N TRP A 28 -3.44 -12.15 -3.37
CA TRP A 28 -3.27 -10.71 -3.61
C TRP A 28 -4.18 -9.91 -2.69
N LEU A 29 -3.65 -8.87 -2.06
CA LEU A 29 -4.39 -8.13 -1.04
C LEU A 29 -5.65 -7.47 -1.59
N ASP A 30 -5.57 -6.82 -2.75
CA ASP A 30 -6.68 -6.16 -3.43
C ASP A 30 -7.81 -7.15 -3.76
N GLU A 31 -7.46 -8.31 -4.30
CA GLU A 31 -8.42 -9.38 -4.60
C GLU A 31 -9.05 -9.96 -3.33
N LYS A 32 -8.27 -10.13 -2.26
CA LYS A 32 -8.80 -10.64 -1.00
C LYS A 32 -9.76 -9.66 -0.33
N LEU A 33 -9.48 -8.37 -0.43
CA LEU A 33 -10.39 -7.34 0.04
C LEU A 33 -11.71 -7.37 -0.75
N ASP A 34 -11.64 -7.49 -2.08
CA ASP A 34 -12.82 -7.59 -2.93
C ASP A 34 -13.67 -8.85 -2.65
N GLU A 35 -13.02 -9.99 -2.42
CA GLU A 35 -13.68 -11.24 -2.02
C GLU A 35 -14.46 -11.08 -0.70
N LEU A 36 -13.86 -10.40 0.29
CA LEU A 36 -14.46 -10.21 1.62
C LEU A 36 -15.53 -9.10 1.62
N TYR A 37 -15.37 -8.10 0.76
CA TYR A 37 -16.21 -6.91 0.67
C TYR A 37 -16.62 -6.65 -0.78
N PRO A 38 -17.49 -7.51 -1.34
CA PRO A 38 -17.94 -7.37 -2.72
C PRO A 38 -18.63 -6.02 -2.94
N ASP A 39 -18.70 -5.59 -4.20
CA ASP A 39 -19.34 -4.35 -4.67
C ASP A 39 -18.61 -3.05 -4.28
N ASN A 40 -17.40 -3.13 -3.72
CA ASN A 40 -16.57 -1.96 -3.41
C ASN A 40 -15.47 -1.68 -4.44
N MET A 41 -15.33 -2.54 -5.47
CA MET A 41 -14.31 -2.43 -6.53
C MET A 41 -12.89 -2.36 -5.97
N PHE A 42 -12.59 -3.24 -5.00
CA PHE A 42 -11.25 -3.29 -4.40
C PHE A 42 -10.24 -4.05 -5.24
N LYS A 43 -10.72 -4.95 -6.11
CA LYS A 43 -9.85 -5.60 -7.09
C LYS A 43 -9.32 -4.56 -8.08
N GLY A 44 -8.01 -4.60 -8.34
CA GLY A 44 -7.35 -3.67 -9.25
C GLY A 44 -6.87 -2.37 -8.57
N LEU A 45 -7.08 -2.21 -7.26
CA LEU A 45 -6.37 -1.20 -6.50
C LEU A 45 -4.85 -1.47 -6.54
N ILE A 46 -4.07 -0.41 -6.59
CA ILE A 46 -2.61 -0.49 -6.73
C ILE A 46 -1.91 -0.02 -5.46
N PRO A 47 -0.67 -0.47 -5.16
CA PRO A 47 0.03 0.00 -3.97
C PRO A 47 0.38 1.47 -3.99
N THR A 48 0.37 2.08 -2.81
CA THR A 48 0.83 3.46 -2.58
C THR A 48 2.36 3.59 -2.51
N LEU A 49 3.11 2.50 -2.68
CA LEU A 49 4.58 2.52 -2.73
C LEU A 49 5.14 2.70 -4.15
N VAL A 50 4.27 2.93 -5.14
CA VAL A 50 4.68 3.15 -6.54
C VAL A 50 5.34 4.51 -6.74
N TYR A 51 6.19 4.63 -7.75
CA TYR A 51 6.89 5.89 -8.04
C TYR A 51 5.96 6.98 -8.59
N TRP A 52 4.97 6.58 -9.38
CA TRP A 52 4.11 7.47 -10.16
C TRP A 52 2.86 7.96 -9.41
N MET A 53 2.89 8.02 -8.07
CA MET A 53 1.87 8.82 -7.39
C MET A 53 1.97 10.29 -7.85
N GLU A 54 0.85 11.00 -7.92
CA GLU A 54 0.84 12.38 -8.43
C GLU A 54 1.46 13.38 -7.45
N ARG A 55 1.35 13.10 -6.14
CA ARG A 55 1.68 14.04 -5.07
C ARG A 55 2.88 13.56 -4.25
N ASP A 56 3.95 14.36 -4.24
CA ASP A 56 5.21 14.01 -3.55
C ASP A 56 5.08 14.04 -2.01
N ASP A 57 4.24 14.91 -1.46
CA ASP A 57 3.93 14.96 -0.03
C ASP A 57 3.20 13.68 0.43
N GLU A 58 2.32 13.14 -0.41
CA GLU A 58 1.65 11.86 -0.15
C GLU A 58 2.61 10.68 -0.22
N LYS A 59 3.54 10.66 -1.20
CA LYS A 59 4.61 9.64 -1.26
C LYS A 59 5.43 9.63 0.02
N GLU A 60 5.84 10.81 0.50
CA GLU A 60 6.62 10.94 1.73
C GLU A 60 5.88 10.34 2.93
N VAL A 61 4.58 10.64 3.06
CA VAL A 61 3.71 10.05 4.09
C VAL A 61 3.72 8.53 4.03
N VAL A 62 3.57 7.92 2.84
CA VAL A 62 3.56 6.45 2.71
C VAL A 62 4.91 5.87 3.15
N TRP A 63 6.01 6.38 2.61
CA TRP A 63 7.35 5.86 2.89
C TRP A 63 7.77 6.03 4.35
N ASN A 64 7.33 7.11 5.00
CA ASN A 64 7.57 7.34 6.43
C ASN A 64 6.72 6.41 7.32
N ARG A 65 5.54 5.99 6.87
CA ARG A 65 4.58 5.24 7.69
C ARG A 65 4.57 3.73 7.45
N ILE A 66 5.09 3.25 6.31
CA ILE A 66 5.10 1.81 5.99
C ILE A 66 5.95 0.99 6.94
N LEU A 67 6.97 1.59 7.56
CA LEU A 67 7.80 0.98 8.59
C LEU A 67 7.98 1.95 9.78
N PRO A 68 7.05 1.95 10.74
CA PRO A 68 7.16 2.75 11.96
C PRO A 68 8.42 2.42 12.76
N ASN A 69 8.87 3.31 13.64
CA ASN A 69 9.95 2.96 14.56
C ASN A 69 9.50 1.87 15.54
N GLU A 70 10.47 1.21 16.18
CA GLU A 70 10.17 0.18 17.16
C GLU A 70 9.31 0.73 18.32
N ASN A 71 8.25 -0.01 18.65
CA ASN A 71 7.18 0.34 19.58
C ASN A 71 6.22 1.46 19.13
N GLU A 72 6.34 1.96 17.90
CA GLU A 72 5.39 2.92 17.34
C GLU A 72 4.26 2.26 16.56
N THR A 73 3.18 3.00 16.38
CA THR A 73 2.02 2.63 15.58
C THR A 73 1.69 3.79 14.65
N MET A 74 1.53 3.51 13.36
CA MET A 74 1.15 4.49 12.35
C MET A 74 0.01 3.96 11.49
N ILE A 75 -0.84 4.86 10.98
CA ILE A 75 -1.82 4.52 9.95
C ILE A 75 -1.18 4.83 8.59
N CYS A 76 -0.91 3.79 7.81
CA CYS A 76 -0.24 3.88 6.53
C CYS A 76 -1.22 3.60 5.40
N PRO A 77 -1.33 4.47 4.38
CA PRO A 77 -1.94 4.10 3.11
C PRO A 77 -1.17 2.96 2.47
N ILE A 78 -1.89 1.94 1.98
CA ILE A 78 -1.30 0.74 1.39
C ILE A 78 -1.82 0.46 -0.01
N LEU A 79 -3.08 0.76 -0.33
CA LEU A 79 -3.62 0.63 -1.69
C LEU A 79 -4.41 1.89 -2.05
N MET A 80 -4.38 2.27 -3.31
CA MET A 80 -5.09 3.43 -3.86
C MET A 80 -5.76 3.09 -5.20
N CYS A 81 -6.72 3.94 -5.58
CA CYS A 81 -7.32 3.91 -6.90
C CYS A 81 -6.27 4.24 -7.98
N PRO A 82 -6.21 3.46 -9.08
CA PRO A 82 -5.28 3.74 -10.18
C PRO A 82 -5.67 4.96 -11.05
N ASP A 83 -6.92 5.44 -10.97
CA ASP A 83 -7.41 6.53 -11.83
C ASP A 83 -6.73 7.87 -11.49
N ASP A 84 -6.71 8.24 -10.21
CA ASP A 84 -6.17 9.53 -9.73
C ASP A 84 -4.72 9.42 -9.23
N ASN A 85 -4.28 8.22 -8.82
CA ASN A 85 -2.93 7.96 -8.27
C ASN A 85 -2.51 8.87 -7.10
N ASP A 86 -3.49 9.29 -6.30
CA ASP A 86 -3.32 10.13 -5.11
C ASP A 86 -4.30 9.70 -3.98
N PHE A 87 -4.33 10.44 -2.88
CA PHE A 87 -5.22 10.15 -1.74
C PHE A 87 -6.66 10.63 -1.90
N SER A 88 -7.04 11.21 -3.05
CA SER A 88 -8.36 11.84 -3.24
C SER A 88 -9.49 10.84 -3.53
N CYS A 89 -9.14 9.63 -3.95
CA CYS A 89 -10.07 8.59 -4.37
C CYS A 89 -10.20 7.47 -3.32
N THR A 90 -10.48 6.23 -3.75
CA THR A 90 -10.47 5.07 -2.87
C THR A 90 -9.07 4.84 -2.32
N LEU A 91 -8.93 4.91 -0.99
CA LEU A 91 -7.67 4.71 -0.30
C LEU A 91 -7.83 3.70 0.84
N ILE A 92 -7.06 2.62 0.78
CA ILE A 92 -6.99 1.61 1.83
C ILE A 92 -5.80 1.90 2.72
N VAL A 93 -6.03 1.89 4.03
CA VAL A 93 -5.01 2.13 5.05
C VAL A 93 -4.88 0.92 5.97
N ALA A 94 -3.69 0.71 6.53
CA ALA A 94 -3.44 -0.23 7.61
C ALA A 94 -2.94 0.49 8.87
N GLU A 95 -3.43 0.07 10.04
CA GLU A 95 -2.80 0.39 11.32
C GLU A 95 -1.60 -0.54 11.51
N ILE A 96 -0.40 -0.02 11.28
CA ILE A 96 0.86 -0.77 11.32
C ILE A 96 1.54 -0.51 12.66
N LYS A 97 1.92 -1.57 13.37
CA LYS A 97 2.68 -1.51 14.60
C LYS A 97 3.96 -2.31 14.49
N ASN A 98 5.07 -1.73 14.94
CA ASN A 98 6.37 -2.38 14.95
C ASN A 98 6.72 -2.86 16.37
N TYR A 99 6.73 -4.17 16.59
CA TYR A 99 7.11 -4.81 17.85
C TYR A 99 8.59 -5.23 17.88
N GLY A 100 9.44 -4.60 17.08
CA GLY A 100 10.87 -4.92 16.99
C GLY A 100 11.12 -6.06 16.03
N GLN A 101 10.71 -7.29 16.36
CA GLN A 101 10.89 -8.49 15.52
C GLN A 101 9.67 -8.87 14.68
N ILE A 102 8.51 -8.29 15.00
CA ILE A 102 7.23 -8.54 14.33
C ILE A 102 6.67 -7.20 13.87
N ILE A 103 6.25 -7.14 12.61
CA ILE A 103 5.43 -6.04 12.10
C ILE A 103 4.00 -6.54 12.03
N GLN A 104 3.11 -5.84 12.72
CA GLN A 104 1.69 -6.18 12.77
C GLN A 104 0.90 -5.15 11.96
N TRP A 105 0.10 -5.62 11.01
CA TRP A 105 -1.02 -4.84 10.48
C TRP A 105 -2.24 -5.21 11.32
N LYS A 106 -2.53 -4.37 12.31
CA LYS A 106 -3.53 -4.67 13.34
C LYS A 106 -4.95 -4.58 12.80
N LYS A 107 -5.19 -3.60 11.93
CA LYS A 107 -6.46 -3.42 11.20
C LYS A 107 -6.18 -2.86 9.82
N ILE A 108 -7.07 -3.16 8.88
CA ILE A 108 -7.11 -2.53 7.56
C ILE A 108 -8.48 -1.88 7.44
N GLY A 109 -8.56 -0.75 6.73
CA GLY A 109 -9.80 -0.04 6.51
C GLY A 109 -9.72 0.89 5.32
N ILE A 110 -10.84 1.51 5.00
CA ILE A 110 -10.91 2.56 3.98
C ILE A 110 -10.80 3.91 4.67
N ASP A 111 -9.91 4.77 4.16
CA ASP A 111 -9.80 6.14 4.63
C ASP A 111 -11.05 6.95 4.21
N LYS A 112 -11.53 7.78 5.14
CA LYS A 112 -12.66 8.70 4.97
C LYS A 112 -12.29 10.12 5.40
N THR A 113 -11.00 10.40 5.50
CA THR A 113 -10.47 11.73 5.83
C THR A 113 -10.91 12.71 4.74
N LYS A 114 -11.33 13.93 5.10
CA LYS A 114 -11.80 14.94 4.14
C LYS A 114 -10.78 16.05 3.91
N GLU A 115 -9.83 16.16 4.81
CA GLU A 115 -8.73 17.10 4.78
C GLU A 115 -7.78 16.77 3.62
N TRP A 116 -7.42 17.79 2.84
CA TRP A 116 -6.49 17.66 1.71
C TRP A 116 -5.01 17.50 2.15
N ASP A 117 -4.71 17.80 3.41
CA ASP A 117 -3.38 17.66 3.97
C ASP A 117 -3.00 16.18 4.07
N ALA A 118 -1.94 15.77 3.34
CA ALA A 118 -1.47 14.39 3.26
C ALA A 118 -1.21 13.78 4.64
N GLU A 119 -0.74 14.57 5.61
CA GLU A 119 -0.48 14.08 6.97
C GLU A 119 -1.76 13.75 7.74
N LYS A 120 -2.92 14.24 7.32
CA LYS A 120 -4.22 13.92 7.94
C LYS A 120 -4.77 12.57 7.52
N VAL A 121 -4.21 11.94 6.49
CA VAL A 121 -4.64 10.61 6.05
C VAL A 121 -4.66 9.62 7.22
N GLY A 122 -5.73 8.84 7.31
CA GLY A 122 -5.98 7.92 8.41
C GLY A 122 -6.62 8.55 9.65
N SER A 123 -6.97 9.84 9.64
CA SER A 123 -7.63 10.50 10.78
C SER A 123 -9.06 10.00 11.00
N THR A 124 -9.75 9.66 9.91
CA THR A 124 -11.06 9.01 9.94
C THR A 124 -11.01 7.76 9.06
N VAL A 125 -11.19 6.59 9.66
CA VAL A 125 -11.09 5.30 8.97
C VAL A 125 -12.31 4.45 9.28
N GLU A 126 -12.90 3.87 8.24
CA GLU A 126 -13.89 2.82 8.35
C GLU A 126 -13.17 1.47 8.31
N TRP A 127 -13.01 0.85 9.49
CA TRP A 127 -12.24 -0.38 9.65
C TRP A 127 -12.99 -1.63 9.20
N PHE A 128 -12.30 -2.51 8.49
CA PHE A 128 -12.81 -3.78 8.01
C PHE A 128 -12.91 -4.82 9.15
N GLU A 129 -14.11 -5.38 9.37
CA GLU A 129 -14.38 -6.33 10.46
C GLU A 129 -14.05 -7.80 10.13
N LYS A 130 -14.15 -8.18 8.86
CA LYS A 130 -13.92 -9.55 8.35
C LYS A 130 -12.43 -9.89 8.17
N LEU A 131 -11.54 -8.91 8.21
CA LEU A 131 -10.10 -9.13 8.08
C LEU A 131 -9.47 -9.16 9.46
N THR A 132 -8.83 -10.28 9.80
CA THR A 132 -8.08 -10.39 11.05
C THR A 132 -6.74 -9.67 10.96
N GLU A 133 -6.14 -9.39 12.11
CA GLU A 133 -4.76 -8.89 12.16
C GLU A 133 -3.79 -9.78 11.37
N LEU A 134 -2.83 -9.15 10.71
CA LEU A 134 -1.77 -9.83 9.97
C LEU A 134 -0.45 -9.55 10.68
N ASN A 135 0.29 -10.61 10.97
CA ASN A 135 1.54 -10.54 11.70
C ASN A 135 2.67 -11.06 10.82
N PHE A 136 3.68 -10.25 10.57
CA PHE A 136 4.80 -10.57 9.68
C PHE A 136 6.11 -10.64 10.46
N SER A 137 7.02 -11.52 10.02
CA SER A 137 8.40 -11.44 10.50
C SER A 137 9.03 -10.13 10.01
N LYS A 138 9.84 -9.46 10.84
CA LYS A 138 10.53 -8.24 10.40
C LYS A 138 11.37 -8.50 9.15
N GLN A 139 11.98 -9.68 9.06
CA GLN A 139 12.81 -10.05 7.91
C GLN A 139 12.01 -10.10 6.61
N ASP A 140 10.87 -10.81 6.58
CA ASP A 140 10.02 -10.88 5.38
C ASP A 140 9.48 -9.49 5.00
N TYR A 141 9.10 -8.70 6.00
CA TYR A 141 8.59 -7.35 5.81
C TYR A 141 9.64 -6.41 5.20
N LEU A 142 10.88 -6.45 5.71
CA LEU A 142 12.00 -5.67 5.16
C LEU A 142 12.36 -6.12 3.74
N THR A 143 12.32 -7.42 3.46
CA THR A 143 12.51 -7.93 2.10
C THR A 143 11.43 -7.41 1.15
N MET A 144 10.16 -7.39 1.57
CA MET A 144 9.08 -6.79 0.79
C MET A 144 9.34 -5.30 0.52
N ILE A 145 9.70 -4.52 1.55
CA ILE A 145 10.01 -3.09 1.38
C ILE A 145 11.15 -2.89 0.39
N GLU A 146 12.20 -3.70 0.48
CA GLU A 146 13.35 -3.60 -0.42
C GLU A 146 12.95 -3.89 -1.88
N THR A 147 12.06 -4.86 -2.11
CA THR A 147 11.49 -5.09 -3.46
C THR A 147 10.78 -3.84 -3.99
N PHE A 148 9.95 -3.19 -3.18
CA PHE A 148 9.29 -1.94 -3.57
C PHE A 148 10.29 -0.81 -3.84
N LYS A 149 11.35 -0.67 -3.02
CA LYS A 149 12.39 0.34 -3.25
C LYS A 149 13.14 0.15 -4.57
N GLN A 150 13.48 -1.09 -4.89
CA GLN A 150 14.16 -1.40 -6.15
C GLN A 150 13.26 -1.09 -7.35
N GLN A 151 11.99 -1.46 -7.26
CA GLN A 151 11.00 -1.13 -8.28
C GLN A 151 10.82 0.39 -8.42
N PHE A 152 10.68 1.12 -7.32
CA PHE A 152 10.54 2.57 -7.31
C PHE A 152 11.68 3.27 -8.06
N LEU A 153 12.93 2.83 -7.84
CA LEU A 153 14.10 3.35 -8.55
C LEU A 153 14.09 2.99 -10.04
N PHE A 154 13.69 1.77 -10.38
CA PHE A 154 13.56 1.34 -11.77
C PHE A 154 12.51 2.17 -12.51
N ASP A 155 11.35 2.40 -11.90
CA ASP A 155 10.27 3.18 -12.49
C ASP A 155 10.64 4.63 -12.68
N LYS A 156 11.34 5.22 -11.70
CA LYS A 156 11.91 6.56 -11.82
C LYS A 156 12.77 6.70 -13.07
N LEU A 157 13.74 5.81 -13.24
CA LEU A 157 14.64 5.84 -14.40
C LEU A 157 13.86 5.66 -15.71
N ARG A 158 12.96 4.68 -15.75
CA ARG A 158 12.14 4.38 -16.93
C ARG A 158 11.27 5.57 -17.35
N ILE A 159 10.60 6.24 -16.41
CA ILE A 159 9.73 7.39 -16.70
C ILE A 159 10.56 8.60 -17.12
N GLU A 160 11.62 8.94 -16.39
CA GLU A 160 12.47 10.08 -16.69
C GLU A 160 13.19 9.94 -18.05
N GLU A 161 13.51 8.72 -18.49
CA GLU A 161 14.06 8.45 -19.82
C GLU A 161 13.03 8.60 -20.94
N ASN A 162 11.77 8.25 -20.69
CA ASN A 162 10.70 8.38 -21.68
C ASN A 162 10.20 9.83 -21.82
N ILE A 163 10.26 10.66 -20.76
CA ILE A 163 9.92 12.10 -20.83
C ILE A 163 10.96 12.89 -21.65
N LYS A 164 12.20 12.39 -21.76
CA LYS A 164 13.29 13.07 -22.50
C LYS A 164 13.28 12.80 -24.01
N LYS A 165 12.38 11.96 -24.53
CA LYS A 165 12.25 11.62 -25.95
C LYS A 165 11.11 12.42 -26.58
#